data_AF-A0A2E2C969-F1
#
_entry.id   AF-A0A2E2C969-F1
#
_cell.length_a   1.000
_cell.length_b   1.000
_cell.length_c   1.000
_cell.angle_alpha   90.00
_cell.angle_beta   90.00
_cell.angle_gamma   90.00
#
_symmetry.space_group_name_H-M   'P 1'
#
loop_
_entity.id
_entity.type
_entity.pdbx_description
1 polymer ?
#
loop_
_entity_poly.entity_id
_entity_poly.type
_entity_poly.pdbx_seq_one_letter_code
_entity_poly.pdbx_strand_id
1 'polypeptide(L)'
;MQTVFMTITTGKHHLSPKELANDLRYGHKSLTDLNSFKHTVLQGALDDFLLKKTKLLADGRVIHMKPQTGNSGRTVKANFTLQERIDALDEFYSSFVEGRYYPAFRMELNAAKKAGKLR
;
A
#
# COMPACT_ATOMS: atom_id res chain seq x y z
N MET A 1 2.53 -29.65 -3.99
CA MET A 1 3.06 -28.38 -4.55
C MET A 1 1.87 -27.46 -4.76
N GLN A 2 1.76 -26.38 -3.98
CA GLN A 2 0.63 -25.46 -4.06
C GLN A 2 0.96 -24.41 -5.12
N THR A 3 0.28 -24.48 -6.27
CA THR A 3 0.42 -23.52 -7.36
C THR A 3 -0.14 -22.18 -6.88
N VAL A 4 0.74 -21.23 -6.59
CA VAL A 4 0.35 -19.85 -6.33
C VAL A 4 -0.02 -19.22 -7.66
N PHE A 5 -1.30 -18.94 -7.87
CA PHE A 5 -1.77 -18.12 -8.99
C PHE A 5 -1.21 -16.70 -8.84
N MET A 6 -0.08 -16.41 -9.48
CA MET A 6 0.39 -15.05 -9.67
C MET A 6 -0.65 -14.28 -10.50
N THR A 7 -1.38 -13.37 -9.87
CA THR A 7 -2.33 -12.51 -10.55
C THR A 7 -1.54 -11.56 -11.46
N ILE A 8 -1.66 -11.76 -12.77
CA ILE A 8 -0.96 -11.01 -13.82
C ILE A 8 -1.67 -9.66 -14.00
N THR A 9 -1.48 -8.70 -13.10
CA THR A 9 -2.09 -7.37 -13.24
C THR A 9 -1.20 -6.48 -14.12
N THR A 10 -1.43 -6.52 -15.43
CA THR A 10 -1.14 -5.35 -16.29
C THR A 10 -2.29 -4.36 -16.11
N GLY A 11 -2.00 -3.16 -15.59
CA GLY A 11 -3.05 -2.15 -15.42
C GLY A 11 -2.72 -1.01 -14.46
N LYS A 12 -3.72 -0.16 -14.25
CA LYS A 12 -3.72 0.98 -13.32
C LYS A 12 -3.60 0.49 -11.87
N HIS A 13 -2.39 0.59 -11.32
CA HIS A 13 -2.04 0.15 -9.97
C HIS A 13 -2.15 1.29 -8.93
N HIS A 14 -2.60 0.92 -7.73
CA HIS A 14 -2.64 1.79 -6.56
C HIS A 14 -1.28 1.77 -5.87
N LEU A 15 -0.52 2.87 -5.99
CA LEU A 15 0.66 3.09 -5.16
C LEU A 15 0.25 3.46 -3.72
N SER A 16 -0.99 3.85 -3.50
CA SER A 16 -1.57 3.98 -2.17
C SER A 16 -2.66 2.91 -2.02
N PRO A 17 -2.35 1.72 -1.46
CA PRO A 17 -3.32 0.63 -1.41
C PRO A 17 -4.60 1.00 -0.66
N LYS A 18 -5.73 0.42 -1.06
CA LYS A 18 -7.04 0.74 -0.45
C LYS A 18 -7.17 0.32 1.00
N GLU A 19 -6.44 -0.72 1.32
CA GLU A 19 -6.26 -1.28 2.64
C GLU A 19 -5.53 -0.30 3.56
N LEU A 20 -4.76 0.64 2.99
CA LEU A 20 -3.83 1.49 3.73
C LEU A 20 -4.14 2.97 3.68
N ALA A 21 -4.67 3.55 2.60
CA ALA A 21 -4.73 5.01 2.54
C ALA A 21 -5.80 5.64 1.63
N ASN A 22 -6.33 4.96 0.60
CA ASN A 22 -7.35 5.59 -0.25
C ASN A 22 -8.49 4.70 -0.76
N ASP A 23 -9.48 5.29 -1.42
CA ASP A 23 -10.58 4.58 -2.08
C ASP A 23 -10.86 5.13 -3.49
N LEU A 24 -9.81 5.51 -4.21
CA LEU A 24 -9.95 5.81 -5.63
C LEU A 24 -10.43 4.56 -6.37
N ARG A 25 -11.28 4.75 -7.38
CA ARG A 25 -11.77 3.65 -8.20
C ARG A 25 -10.64 3.14 -9.09
N TYR A 26 -10.62 1.83 -9.36
CA TYR A 26 -9.73 1.27 -10.37
C TYR A 26 -9.96 1.97 -11.72
N GLY A 27 -8.89 2.19 -12.48
CA GLY A 27 -8.94 2.96 -13.73
C GLY A 27 -8.87 4.48 -13.55
N HIS A 28 -8.81 5.00 -12.31
CA HIS A 28 -8.62 6.44 -12.10
C HIS A 28 -7.30 6.93 -12.72
N LYS A 29 -7.32 8.10 -13.35
CA LYS A 29 -6.18 8.63 -14.13
C LYS A 29 -4.89 8.86 -13.34
N SER A 30 -5.00 8.99 -12.02
CA SER A 30 -3.85 9.16 -11.12
C SER A 30 -3.18 7.84 -10.72
N LEU A 31 -3.77 6.69 -11.09
CA LEU A 31 -3.16 5.38 -10.85
C LEU A 31 -2.04 5.12 -11.85
N THR A 32 -1.03 4.39 -11.39
CA THR A 32 0.22 4.18 -12.13
C THR A 32 0.12 2.96 -13.03
N ASP A 33 0.48 3.11 -14.30
CA ASP A 33 0.55 1.96 -15.21
C ASP A 33 1.81 1.15 -14.92
N LEU A 34 1.62 -0.08 -14.46
CA LEU A 34 2.70 -1.03 -14.23
C LEU A 34 2.50 -2.27 -15.10
N ASN A 35 3.60 -2.77 -15.66
CA ASN A 35 3.61 -4.12 -16.20
C ASN A 35 3.70 -5.14 -15.06
N SER A 36 3.36 -6.39 -15.35
CA SER A 36 3.26 -7.45 -14.33
C SER A 36 4.57 -7.67 -13.57
N PHE A 37 5.72 -7.59 -14.24
CA PHE A 37 7.01 -7.75 -13.58
C PHE A 37 7.28 -6.64 -12.56
N LYS A 38 7.13 -5.37 -12.97
CA LYS A 38 7.31 -4.22 -12.08
C LYS A 38 6.30 -4.24 -10.93
N HIS A 39 5.06 -4.63 -11.21
CA HIS A 39 4.01 -4.80 -10.20
C HIS A 39 4.42 -5.81 -9.14
N THR A 40 4.84 -7.02 -9.54
CA THR A 40 5.24 -8.08 -8.60
C THR A 40 6.44 -7.67 -7.76
N VAL A 41 7.48 -7.07 -8.37
CA VAL A 41 8.66 -6.60 -7.64
C VAL A 41 8.30 -5.51 -6.64
N LEU A 42 7.49 -4.53 -7.05
CA LEU A 42 7.03 -3.45 -6.18
C LEU A 42 6.20 -3.98 -5.01
N GLN A 43 5.22 -4.84 -5.30
CA GLN A 43 4.32 -5.39 -4.28
C GLN A 43 5.09 -6.24 -3.26
N GLY A 44 6.02 -7.09 -3.73
CA GLY A 44 6.84 -7.89 -2.82
C GLY A 44 7.69 -7.03 -1.88
N ALA A 45 8.35 -6.00 -2.42
CA ALA A 45 9.16 -5.09 -1.61
C ALA A 45 8.32 -4.28 -0.62
N LEU A 46 7.13 -3.82 -1.03
CA LEU A 46 6.21 -3.12 -0.15
C LEU A 46 5.70 -4.03 0.98
N ASP A 47 5.32 -5.25 0.67
CA ASP A 47 4.89 -6.26 1.64
C ASP A 47 5.98 -6.51 2.70
N ASP A 48 7.22 -6.73 2.27
CA ASP A 48 8.37 -6.97 3.15
C ASP A 48 8.67 -5.77 4.04
N PHE A 49 8.49 -4.55 3.52
CA PHE A 49 8.63 -3.32 4.29
C PHE A 49 7.52 -3.18 5.34
N LEU A 50 6.26 -3.38 4.96
CA LEU A 50 5.10 -3.23 5.84
C LEU A 50 5.04 -4.30 6.93
N LEU A 51 5.64 -5.47 6.74
CA LEU A 51 5.82 -6.47 7.79
C LEU A 51 6.70 -5.96 8.94
N LYS A 52 7.67 -5.09 8.64
CA LYS A 52 8.59 -4.52 9.63
C LYS A 52 8.01 -3.30 10.35
N LYS A 53 6.94 -2.70 9.82
CA LYS A 53 6.23 -1.60 10.45
C LYS A 53 5.26 -2.14 11.51
N THR A 54 5.78 -2.35 12.70
CA THR A 54 5.07 -2.97 13.82
C THR A 54 4.59 -1.97 14.87
N LYS A 55 3.62 -2.39 15.67
CA LYS A 55 3.09 -1.66 16.83
C LYS A 55 2.74 -2.63 17.95
N LEU A 56 3.14 -2.30 19.18
CA LEU A 56 2.70 -3.00 20.37
C LEU A 56 1.33 -2.47 20.79
N LEU A 57 0.36 -3.37 20.92
CA LEU A 57 -0.99 -3.06 21.37
C LEU A 57 -1.07 -3.11 22.90
N ALA A 58 -2.11 -2.48 23.46
CA ALA A 58 -2.33 -2.44 24.91
C ALA A 58 -2.52 -3.85 25.53
N ASP A 59 -2.97 -4.82 24.73
CA ASP A 59 -3.12 -6.22 25.15
C ASP A 59 -1.82 -7.05 25.02
N GLY A 60 -0.69 -6.39 24.73
CA GLY A 60 0.62 -7.02 24.60
C GLY A 60 0.88 -7.68 23.24
N ARG A 61 -0.07 -7.68 22.31
CA ARG A 61 0.15 -8.23 20.96
C ARG A 61 0.94 -7.26 20.09
N VAL A 62 1.78 -7.81 19.21
CA VAL A 62 2.45 -7.04 18.16
C VAL A 62 1.70 -7.22 16.85
N ILE A 63 1.32 -6.11 16.22
CA ILE A 63 0.68 -6.08 14.89
C ILE A 63 1.57 -5.34 13.89
N HIS A 64 1.45 -5.65 12.60
CA HIS A 64 2.18 -4.97 11.53
C HIS A 64 1.24 -4.34 10.50
N MET A 65 1.77 -3.46 9.64
CA MET A 65 0.96 -2.76 8.65
C MET A 65 0.64 -3.57 7.39
N LYS A 66 1.31 -4.71 7.12
CA LYS A 66 1.00 -5.55 5.94
C LYS A 66 -0.42 -6.15 6.02
N PRO A 67 -1.34 -5.82 5.10
CA PRO A 67 -2.62 -6.49 5.00
C PRO A 67 -2.43 -7.93 4.52
N GLN A 68 -2.98 -8.91 5.24
CA GLN A 68 -2.93 -10.33 4.87
C GLN A 68 -4.03 -11.12 5.58
N THR A 69 -4.17 -12.40 5.27
CA THR A 69 -5.05 -13.31 6.04
C THR A 69 -4.67 -13.25 7.53
N GLY A 70 -5.65 -12.99 8.40
CA GLY A 70 -5.43 -12.78 9.84
C GLY A 70 -5.06 -11.34 10.24
N ASN A 71 -4.65 -10.50 9.30
CA ASN A 71 -4.42 -9.06 9.50
C ASN A 71 -5.06 -8.26 8.37
N SER A 72 -6.39 -8.19 8.35
CA SER A 72 -7.12 -7.56 7.26
C SER A 72 -6.82 -6.07 7.14
N GLY A 73 -7.07 -5.47 5.98
CA GLY A 73 -7.01 -4.01 5.83
C GLY A 73 -7.90 -3.28 6.85
N ARG A 74 -9.06 -3.85 7.23
CA ARG A 74 -9.89 -3.28 8.32
C ARG A 74 -9.14 -3.29 9.66
N THR A 75 -8.44 -4.38 9.96
CA THR A 75 -7.63 -4.53 11.18
C THR A 75 -6.49 -3.53 11.20
N VAL A 76 -5.76 -3.38 10.08
CA VAL A 76 -4.68 -2.39 9.96
C VAL A 76 -5.21 -0.98 10.20
N LYS A 77 -6.34 -0.62 9.59
CA LYS A 77 -6.98 0.70 9.75
C LYS A 77 -7.50 0.99 11.16
N ALA A 78 -7.81 -0.05 11.93
CA ALA A 78 -8.24 0.09 13.32
C ALA A 78 -7.07 0.33 14.28
N ASN A 79 -5.87 -0.17 13.96
CA ASN A 79 -4.69 -0.12 14.84
C ASN A 79 -3.67 0.97 14.44
N PHE A 80 -3.68 1.37 13.17
CA PHE A 80 -2.84 2.42 12.62
C PHE A 80 -3.70 3.56 12.08
N THR A 81 -3.44 4.76 12.56
CA THR A 81 -4.06 5.99 12.07
C THR A 81 -3.80 6.17 10.58
N LEU A 82 -4.64 6.98 9.93
CA LEU A 82 -4.43 7.34 8.53
C LEU A 82 -3.03 7.94 8.30
N GLN A 83 -2.58 8.81 9.20
CA GLN A 83 -1.28 9.46 9.08
C GLN A 83 -0.14 8.45 9.19
N GLU A 84 -0.15 7.56 10.19
CA GLU A 84 0.87 6.49 10.31
C GLU A 84 0.96 5.64 9.04
N ARG A 85 -0.19 5.32 8.42
CA ARG A 85 -0.23 4.53 7.19
C ARG A 85 0.31 5.31 5.98
N ILE A 86 0.00 6.60 5.89
CA ILE A 86 0.53 7.48 4.84
C ILE A 86 2.05 7.65 5.01
N ASP A 87 2.53 7.86 6.24
CA ASP A 87 3.95 8.06 6.52
C ASP A 87 4.77 6.82 6.17
N ALA A 88 4.25 5.63 6.48
CA ALA A 88 4.90 4.37 6.07
C ALA A 88 4.99 4.23 4.54
N LEU A 89 3.93 4.60 3.81
CA LEU A 89 3.96 4.61 2.34
C LEU A 89 4.95 5.67 1.82
N ASP A 90 4.97 6.86 2.40
CA ASP A 90 5.89 7.94 2.01
C ASP A 90 7.36 7.53 2.20
N GLU A 91 7.68 6.92 3.34
CA GLU A 91 9.00 6.36 3.64
C GLU A 91 9.42 5.27 2.65
N PHE A 92 8.51 4.34 2.33
CA PHE A 92 8.78 3.30 1.35
C PHE A 92 9.05 3.92 -0.04
N TYR A 93 8.15 4.76 -0.54
CA TYR A 93 8.24 5.26 -1.91
C TYR A 93 9.36 6.27 -2.12
N SER A 94 9.78 7.00 -1.08
CA SER A 94 10.92 7.93 -1.16
C SER A 94 12.26 7.22 -1.31
N SER A 95 12.38 5.97 -0.85
CA SER A 95 13.62 5.19 -0.89
C SER A 95 13.62 4.07 -1.93
N PHE A 96 12.46 3.51 -2.26
CA PHE A 96 12.35 2.37 -3.19
C PHE A 96 12.77 2.74 -4.62
N VAL A 97 13.83 2.06 -5.11
CA VAL A 97 14.43 2.28 -6.43
C VAL A 97 14.71 3.77 -6.66
N GLU A 98 15.41 4.38 -5.70
CA GLU A 98 15.83 5.80 -5.74
C GLU A 98 14.63 6.76 -5.91
N GLY A 99 13.49 6.43 -5.31
CA GLY A 99 12.31 7.30 -5.32
C GLY A 99 11.55 7.34 -6.65
N ARG A 100 11.84 6.41 -7.58
CA ARG A 100 11.25 6.41 -8.94
C ARG A 100 9.71 6.52 -8.96
N TYR A 101 9.05 5.89 -7.99
CA TYR A 101 7.58 5.88 -7.90
C TYR A 101 7.01 6.97 -6.98
N TYR A 102 7.86 7.72 -6.29
CA TYR A 102 7.45 8.74 -5.33
C TYR A 102 6.56 9.83 -5.94
N PRO A 103 6.88 10.43 -7.10
CA PRO A 103 6.02 11.46 -7.69
C PRO A 103 4.62 10.94 -8.02
N ALA A 104 4.54 9.71 -8.54
CA ALA A 104 3.27 9.08 -8.89
C ALA A 104 2.45 8.73 -7.65
N PHE A 105 3.09 8.23 -6.59
CA PHE A 105 2.46 8.00 -5.29
C PHE A 105 1.85 9.30 -4.73
N ARG A 106 2.62 10.39 -4.71
CA ARG A 106 2.15 11.70 -4.21
C ARG A 106 1.00 12.25 -5.06
N MET A 107 1.04 12.04 -6.39
CA MET A 107 -0.06 12.41 -7.28
C MET A 107 -1.34 11.63 -6.95
N GLU A 108 -1.26 10.32 -6.75
CA GLU A 108 -2.41 9.49 -6.36
C GLU A 108 -2.97 9.92 -5.00
N LEU A 109 -2.10 10.12 -4.01
CA LEU A 109 -2.51 10.54 -2.67
C LEU A 109 -3.20 11.91 -2.68
N ASN A 110 -2.68 12.87 -3.44
CA ASN A 110 -3.28 14.19 -3.61
C ASN A 110 -4.63 14.11 -4.33
N ALA A 111 -4.76 13.24 -5.33
CA ALA A 111 -6.04 13.01 -6.00
C ALA A 111 -7.07 12.41 -5.05
N ALA A 112 -6.68 11.44 -4.22
CA ALA A 112 -7.53 10.88 -3.19
C ALA A 112 -7.95 11.92 -2.15
N LYS A 113 -7.01 12.76 -1.69
CA LYS A 113 -7.28 13.86 -0.76
C LYS A 113 -8.31 14.84 -1.34
N LYS A 114 -8.09 15.31 -2.57
CA LYS A 114 -8.99 16.23 -3.27
C LYS A 114 -10.39 15.65 -3.47
N ALA A 115 -10.48 14.33 -3.68
CA ALA A 115 -11.76 13.64 -3.87
C ALA A 115 -12.46 13.26 -2.55
N GLY A 116 -11.88 13.56 -1.38
CA GLY A 116 -12.40 13.09 -0.08
C GLY A 116 -12.38 11.56 0.04
N LYS A 117 -11.38 10.91 -0.57
CA LYS A 117 -11.24 9.45 -0.65
C LYS A 117 -10.06 8.91 0.15
N LEU A 118 -9.44 9.69 1.02
CA LEU A 118 -8.51 9.14 2.00
C LEU A 118 -9.28 8.35 3.07
N ARG A 119 -8.70 7.25 3.55
CA ARG A 119 -9.35 6.32 4.48
C ARG A 119 -8.35 5.69 5.41
#